data_AF-A0A846C6G1-F1
#
_entry.id   AF-A0A846C6G1-F1
#
_cell.length_a   1.000
_cell.length_b   1.000
_cell.length_c   1.000
_cell.angle_alpha   90.00
_cell.angle_beta   90.00
_cell.angle_gamma   90.00
#
_symmetry.space_group_name_H-M   'P 1'
#
loop_
_entity.id
_entity.type
_entity.pdbx_description
1 polymer ?
#
loop_
_entity_poly.entity_id
_entity_poly.type
_entity_poly.pdbx_seq_one_letter_code
_entity_poly.pdbx_strand_id
1 'polypeptide(L)' 'MSKCAPQYALRYLSLSWKRCFNQIYGQPKFKKKGRDDSFTLDGSILVGFNRIKLPRIGWIKTFEILPDHVTPFSCNYN' A
#
# COMPACT_ATOMS: atom_id res chain seq x y z
N MET A 1 8.13 -2.23 -16.31
CA MET A 1 7.60 -2.14 -14.94
C MET A 1 8.09 -3.27 -14.01
N SER A 2 9.33 -3.77 -14.13
CA SER A 2 9.86 -4.84 -13.26
C SER A 2 10.76 -4.34 -12.12
N LYS A 3 11.18 -3.06 -12.13
CA LYS A 3 12.17 -2.53 -11.18
C LYS A 3 11.59 -2.23 -9.79
N CYS A 4 10.31 -1.85 -9.71
CA CYS A 4 9.73 -1.34 -8.45
C CYS A 4 9.37 -2.45 -7.45
N ALA A 5 8.96 -3.64 -7.91
CA ALA A 5 8.59 -4.75 -7.02
C ALA A 5 9.75 -5.21 -6.10
N PRO A 6 10.98 -5.49 -6.60
CA PRO A 6 12.09 -5.83 -5.72
C PRO A 6 12.56 -4.64 -4.85
N GLN A 7 12.44 -3.40 -5.34
CA GLN A 7 12.76 -2.21 -4.55
C GLN A 7 11.83 -2.06 -3.33
N TYR A 8 10.52 -2.26 -3.52
CA TYR A 8 9.56 -2.26 -2.42
C TYR A 8 9.80 -3.41 -1.44
N ALA A 9 10.11 -4.60 -1.93
CA ALA A 9 10.44 -5.73 -1.07
C ALA A 9 11.61 -5.41 -0.12
N LEU A 10 12.70 -4.82 -0.64
CA LEU A 10 13.86 -4.42 0.17
C LEU A 10 13.54 -3.27 1.13
N ARG A 11 12.76 -2.26 0.69
CA ARG A 11 12.32 -1.15 1.54
C ARG A 11 11.50 -1.64 2.74
N TYR A 12 10.51 -2.50 2.48
CA TYR A 12 9.68 -3.06 3.56
C TYR A 12 10.50 -3.94 4.50
N LEU A 13 11.43 -4.75 3.98
CA LEU A 13 12.33 -5.55 4.81
C LEU A 13 13.16 -4.67 5.76
N SER A 14 13.78 -3.59 5.25
CA SER A 14 14.55 -2.63 6.04
C SER A 14 13.69 -1.98 7.13
N LEU A 15 12.50 -1.49 6.78
CA LEU A 15 11.58 -0.86 7.72
C LEU A 15 11.13 -1.81 8.83
N SER A 16 10.79 -3.06 8.48
CA SER A 16 10.35 -4.04 9.47
C SER A 16 11.45 -4.44 10.44
N TRP A 17 12.71 -4.56 9.98
CA TRP A 17 13.84 -4.79 10.87
C TRP A 17 14.10 -3.61 11.80
N LYS A 18 14.03 -2.36 11.32
CA LYS A 18 14.12 -1.17 12.18
C LYS A 18 13.05 -1.21 13.30
N ARG A 19 11.80 -1.56 12.96
CA ARG A 19 10.73 -1.70 13.94
C ARG A 19 10.97 -2.85 14.93
N CYS A 20 11.54 -3.95 14.46
CA CYS A 20 11.92 -5.09 15.30
C CYS A 20 12.99 -4.69 16.32
N PHE A 21 14.03 -3.94 15.89
CA PHE A 21 15.07 -3.45 16.78
C PHE A 21 14.56 -2.40 17.77
N ASN A 22 13.57 -1.62 17.38
CA ASN A 22 12.86 -0.69 18.28
C ASN A 22 11.83 -1.38 19.18
N GLN A 23 11.79 -2.72 19.21
CA GLN A 23 10.87 -3.53 20.04
C GLN A 23 9.37 -3.25 19.82
N ILE A 24 9.00 -2.65 18.69
CA ILE A 24 7.59 -2.36 18.35
C ILE A 24 6.88 -3.63 17.88
N TYR A 25 7.60 -4.49 17.15
CA TYR A 25 7.11 -5.76 16.61
C TYR A 25 8.17 -6.85 16.76
N GLY A 26 7.76 -8.12 16.65
CA GLY A 26 8.69 -9.24 16.60
C GLY A 26 9.42 -9.38 15.26
N GLN A 27 10.15 -10.49 15.10
CA GLN A 27 10.91 -10.80 13.89
C GLN A 27 10.03 -10.70 12.63
N PRO A 28 10.48 -9.97 11.59
CA PRO A 28 9.71 -9.84 10.35
C PRO A 28 9.56 -11.17 9.63
N LYS A 29 8.40 -11.39 9.03
CA LYS A 29 8.07 -12.57 8.21
C LYS A 29 7.74 -12.15 6.80
N PHE A 30 8.09 -12.98 5.83
CA PHE A 30 7.68 -12.75 4.45
C PHE A 30 6.15 -12.77 4.33
N LYS A 31 5.62 -11.86 3.51
CA LYS A 31 4.18 -11.76 3.27
C LYS A 31 3.70 -13.01 2.53
N LYS A 32 2.59 -13.60 3.02
CA LYS A 32 1.93 -14.76 2.42
C LYS A 32 0.67 -14.30 1.73
N LYS A 33 0.44 -14.74 0.49
CA LYS A 33 -0.80 -14.47 -0.26
C LYS A 33 -2.01 -15.00 0.52
N GLY A 34 -3.10 -14.22 0.54
CA GLY A 34 -4.35 -14.58 1.20
C GLY A 34 -4.39 -14.28 2.70
N ARG A 35 -3.38 -13.57 3.22
CA ARG A 35 -3.35 -13.09 4.61
C ARG A 35 -2.98 -11.61 4.62
N ASP A 36 -3.92 -10.78 5.07
CA ASP A 36 -3.75 -9.34 5.21
C ASP A 36 -3.15 -8.70 3.94
N ASP A 37 -3.80 -8.97 2.80
CA ASP A 37 -3.31 -8.58 1.48
C ASP A 37 -3.45 -7.06 1.25
N SER A 38 -2.38 -6.33 1.51
CA SER A 38 -2.19 -4.95 1.02
C SER A 38 -1.57 -4.86 -0.38
N PHE A 39 -1.92 -3.81 -1.13
CA PHE A 39 -1.31 -3.47 -2.41
C PHE A 39 -0.62 -2.11 -2.33
N THR A 40 0.54 -1.99 -2.96
CA THR A 40 1.29 -0.74 -3.10
C THR A 40 1.16 -0.26 -4.54
N LEU A 41 0.80 1.00 -4.72
CA LEU A 41 0.67 1.61 -6.03
C LEU A 41 1.44 2.92 -6.07
N ASP A 42 2.29 3.07 -7.08
CA ASP A 42 2.91 4.34 -7.43
C ASP A 42 2.08 4.99 -8.54
N GLY A 43 1.29 6.01 -8.19
CA GLY A 43 0.51 6.76 -9.17
C GLY A 43 -0.77 7.37 -8.62
N SER A 44 -1.50 8.06 -9.49
CA SER A 44 -2.81 8.61 -9.17
C SER A 44 -3.88 7.52 -9.21
N ILE A 45 -4.79 7.57 -8.23
CA ILE A 45 -6.04 6.80 -8.21
C ILE A 45 -7.21 7.74 -8.45
N LEU A 46 -8.25 7.24 -9.12
CA LEU A 46 -9.51 7.98 -9.20
C LEU A 46 -10.36 7.63 -7.98
N VAL A 47 -10.79 8.66 -7.26
CA VAL A 47 -11.66 8.54 -6.09
C VAL A 47 -13.06 9.00 -6.51
N GLY A 48 -14.06 8.22 -6.13
CA GLY A 48 -15.45 8.67 -6.10
C GLY A 48 -16.06 8.38 -4.73
N PHE A 49 -17.29 8.85 -4.52
CA PHE A 49 -18.00 8.86 -3.23
C PHE A 49 -17.67 7.73 -2.25
N ASN A 50 -17.85 6.46 -2.63
CA ASN A 50 -17.54 5.30 -1.78
C ASN A 50 -16.70 4.24 -2.51
N ARG A 51 -15.91 4.67 -3.49
CA ARG A 51 -15.17 3.74 -4.34
C ARG A 51 -13.90 4.36 -4.89
N ILE A 52 -12.88 3.52 -5.03
CA ILE A 52 -11.62 3.87 -5.68
C ILE A 52 -11.41 3.05 -6.93
N LYS A 53 -10.80 3.64 -7.96
CA LYS A 53 -10.39 2.93 -9.16
C LYS A 53 -8.91 2.62 -9.09
N LEU A 54 -8.57 1.34 -8.96
CA LEU A 54 -7.20 0.86 -9.07
C LEU A 54 -6.84 0.57 -10.54
N PRO A 55 -5.62 0.87 -11.01
CA PRO A 55 -5.24 0.73 -12.42
C PRO A 55 -5.40 -0.66 -13.04
N ARG A 56 -5.28 -1.73 -12.23
CA ARG A 56 -5.38 -3.13 -12.70
C ARG A 56 -6.62 -3.88 -12.23
N ILE A 57 -7.22 -3.47 -11.12
CA ILE A 57 -8.37 -4.17 -10.51
C ILE A 57 -9.68 -3.49 -10.91
N GLY A 58 -9.68 -2.18 -11.20
CA GLY A 58 -10.88 -1.41 -11.49
C GLY A 58 -11.51 -0.80 -10.23
N TRP A 59 -12.84 -0.61 -10.24
CA TRP A 59 -13.57 0.03 -9.14
C TRP A 59 -13.75 -0.93 -7.96
N ILE A 60 -13.39 -0.47 -6.76
CA ILE A 60 -13.53 -1.20 -5.51
C ILE A 60 -14.29 -0.31 -4.53
N LYS A 61 -15.27 -0.89 -3.83
CA LYS A 61 -16.03 -0.17 -2.79
C LYS A 61 -15.20 -0.03 -1.51
N THR A 62 -15.16 1.17 -0.96
CA THR A 62 -14.67 1.43 0.39
C THR A 62 -15.83 1.39 1.36
N PHE A 63 -15.54 1.02 2.62
CA PHE A 63 -16.52 1.08 3.69
C PHE A 63 -16.88 2.52 4.05
N GLU A 64 -15.88 3.40 4.00
CA GLU A 64 -16.00 4.82 4.31
C GLU A 64 -16.29 5.64 3.05
N ILE A 65 -17.00 6.77 3.25
CA ILE A 65 -17.19 7.80 2.23
C ILE A 65 -15.87 8.54 2.08
N LEU A 66 -15.36 8.57 0.86
CA LEU A 66 -14.11 9.24 0.53
C LEU A 66 -14.40 10.70 0.17
N PRO A 67 -13.46 11.61 0.47
CA PRO A 67 -13.61 13.00 0.06
C PRO A 67 -13.65 13.10 -1.46
N ASP A 68 -14.80 13.54 -2.00
CA ASP A 68 -14.97 13.78 -3.42
C ASP A 68 -14.05 14.92 -3.89
N HIS A 69 -13.51 14.79 -5.10
CA HIS A 69 -12.61 15.76 -5.76
C HIS A 69 -11.19 15.91 -5.20
N VAL A 70 -10.75 15.04 -4.30
CA VAL A 70 -9.33 14.97 -3.92
C VAL A 70 -8.62 14.01 -4.87
N THR A 71 -7.84 14.52 -5.82
CA THR A 71 -6.77 13.73 -6.42
C THR A 71 -5.71 13.55 -5.33
N PRO A 72 -5.49 12.34 -4.78
CA PRO A 72 -4.46 12.17 -3.78
C PRO A 72 -3.12 12.47 -4.44
N PHE A 73 -2.46 13.53 -3.97
CA PHE A 73 -1.03 13.72 -4.24
C PHE A 73 -0.33 12.48 -3.69
N SER A 74 0.20 11.67 -4.60
CA SER A 74 1.04 10.47 -4.36
C SER A 74 1.28 10.15 -2.89
N CYS A 75 0.72 9.04 -2.39
CA CYS A 75 1.03 8.53 -1.06
C CYS A 75 2.51 8.10 -1.03
N ASN A 76 3.39 9.02 -0.62
CA ASN A 76 4.78 8.72 -0.35
C ASN A 76 4.88 8.03 1.02
N TYR A 77 5.43 6.83 1.05
CA TYR A 77 5.79 6.16 2.29
C TYR A 77 6.99 6.90 2.91
N ASN A 78 6.81 7.45 4.12
CA ASN A 78 7.92 7.89 5.00
C ASN A 78 8.61 6.68 5.65
#